data_AF-A0A1G7LVJ1-F1
#
_entry.id   AF-A0A1G7LVJ1-F1
#
_cell.length_a   1.000
_cell.length_b   1.000
_cell.length_c   1.000
_cell.angle_alpha   90.00
_cell.angle_beta   90.00
_cell.angle_gamma   90.00
#
_symmetry.space_group_name_H-M   'P 1'
#
loop_
_entity.id
_entity.type
_entity.pdbx_description
1 polymer ?
#
loop_
_entity_poly.entity_id
_entity_poly.type
_entity_poly.pdbx_seq_one_letter_code
_entity_poly.pdbx_strand_id
1 'polypeptide(L)'
;MSYTIFYDRRFIKIPDHGYIPMVQMGDSNVFEISGYRGREIPEKTWFVLNTLTTKQIIFSESEIMQMASHLEEDVEHGNIAKTRYTFFKPGEITKWFKSGIKNARTLEEYISWGNTLTLEVYIEEKRHLLYPTTTEELLNEILMYQLANQKINLYFEERQFKVPRRPQKKEHKSSEEFPYVIETNEGYLYKMGKRRIYSTYYPSDARKFKTAKEAKKYIEKYGKTNKWRVVYIPPKTRQLTILENSLINPLEYKIDVIKLSTEYIAYVPDLPSCMSKGTTYEEALENVQNAIKRWIEKALEKGKPIPLPGQRQWNYR
;
A
#
# COMPACT_ATOMS: atom_id res chain seq x y z
N MET A 1 18.15 -27.65 19.41
CA MET A 1 17.75 -28.49 18.26
C MET A 1 17.71 -27.59 17.05
N SER A 2 18.35 -27.99 15.94
CA SER A 2 18.16 -27.33 14.65
C SER A 2 16.80 -27.70 14.08
N TYR A 3 16.25 -26.83 13.25
CA TYR A 3 15.06 -27.07 12.44
C TYR A 3 15.24 -26.42 11.06
N THR A 4 14.52 -26.94 10.08
CA THR A 4 14.54 -26.46 8.72
C THR A 4 13.57 -25.30 8.57
N ILE A 5 13.97 -24.26 7.85
CA ILE A 5 13.13 -23.09 7.59
C ILE A 5 12.77 -23.06 6.11
N PHE A 6 11.49 -23.17 5.79
CA PHE A 6 10.97 -23.00 4.42
C PHE A 6 10.57 -21.55 4.22
N TYR A 7 11.47 -20.77 3.61
CA TYR A 7 11.30 -19.33 3.41
C TYR A 7 10.33 -19.01 2.28
N ASP A 8 10.38 -19.78 1.19
CA ASP A 8 9.58 -19.55 0.00
C ASP A 8 9.43 -20.82 -0.83
N ARG A 9 8.53 -20.81 -1.82
CA ARG A 9 8.32 -21.91 -2.77
C ARG A 9 7.95 -21.40 -4.15
N ARG A 10 8.35 -22.10 -5.19
CA ARG A 10 7.96 -21.86 -6.58
C ARG A 10 7.67 -23.20 -7.24
N PHE A 11 6.69 -23.22 -8.14
CA PHE A 11 6.33 -24.44 -8.87
C PHE A 11 6.49 -24.14 -10.34
N ILE A 12 7.51 -24.74 -10.96
CA ILE A 12 7.70 -24.65 -12.40
C ILE A 12 6.71 -25.62 -13.03
N LYS A 13 5.74 -25.10 -13.77
CA LYS A 13 4.76 -25.90 -14.49
C LYS A 13 5.39 -26.39 -15.78
N ILE A 14 5.47 -27.71 -15.94
CA ILE A 14 5.84 -28.36 -17.20
C ILE A 14 4.53 -28.79 -17.89
N PRO A 15 4.17 -28.20 -19.05
CA PRO A 15 2.99 -28.62 -19.81
C PRO A 15 2.96 -30.14 -20.00
N ASP A 16 1.81 -30.75 -19.76
CA ASP A 16 1.55 -32.20 -19.92
C ASP A 16 2.39 -33.18 -19.09
N HIS A 17 3.41 -32.72 -18.34
CA HIS A 17 4.29 -33.57 -17.54
C HIS A 17 4.17 -33.35 -16.02
N GLY A 18 3.72 -32.19 -15.56
CA GLY A 18 3.48 -31.91 -14.14
C GLY A 18 4.18 -30.64 -13.64
N TYR A 19 4.81 -30.75 -12.47
CA TYR A 19 5.41 -29.61 -11.77
C TYR A 19 6.76 -29.96 -11.16
N ILE A 20 7.65 -28.98 -11.10
CA ILE A 20 8.89 -29.05 -10.32
C ILE A 20 8.71 -28.20 -9.05
N PRO A 21 8.59 -28.84 -7.86
CA PRO A 21 8.36 -28.16 -6.59
C PRO A 21 9.68 -27.58 -6.04
N MET A 22 9.95 -26.31 -6.30
CA MET A 22 11.12 -25.61 -5.77
C MET A 22 10.81 -25.02 -4.39
N VAL A 23 11.69 -25.23 -3.42
CA VAL A 23 11.57 -24.65 -2.07
C VAL A 23 12.86 -23.92 -1.73
N GLN A 24 12.73 -22.69 -1.21
CA GLN A 24 13.84 -21.99 -0.60
C GLN A 24 13.92 -22.39 0.87
N MET A 25 15.01 -23.03 1.23
CA MET A 25 15.22 -23.55 2.58
C MET A 25 16.53 -23.05 3.18
N GLY A 26 16.66 -23.24 4.49
CA GLY A 26 17.89 -23.03 5.24
C GLY A 26 17.76 -23.64 6.62
N ASP A 27 18.87 -23.93 7.28
CA ASP A 27 18.87 -24.41 8.66
C ASP A 27 18.88 -23.23 9.64
N SER A 28 18.07 -23.31 10.69
CA SER A 28 18.06 -22.43 11.86
C SER A 28 19.42 -22.04 12.45
N ASN A 29 20.44 -22.89 12.30
CA ASN A 29 21.78 -22.72 12.84
C ASN A 29 22.85 -22.40 11.79
N VAL A 30 22.50 -22.41 10.50
CA VAL A 30 23.48 -22.16 9.43
C VAL A 30 23.36 -20.74 8.93
N PHE A 31 24.51 -20.07 8.85
CA PHE A 31 24.63 -18.69 8.42
C PHE A 31 25.68 -18.59 7.32
N GLU A 32 25.44 -17.67 6.40
CA GLU A 32 26.40 -17.26 5.37
C GLU A 32 26.86 -15.82 5.66
N ILE A 33 28.06 -15.47 5.18
CA ILE A 33 28.60 -14.12 5.32
C ILE A 33 28.07 -13.26 4.18
N SER A 34 27.38 -12.16 4.51
CA SER A 34 26.90 -11.18 3.54
C SER A 34 28.09 -10.52 2.81
N GLY A 35 28.20 -10.74 1.49
CA GLY A 35 29.31 -10.24 0.68
C GLY A 35 29.51 -8.72 0.67
N TYR A 36 28.48 -7.91 0.99
CA TYR A 36 28.59 -6.44 1.00
C TYR A 36 29.01 -5.85 2.37
N ARG A 37 28.67 -6.52 3.48
CA ARG A 37 28.85 -5.96 4.85
C ARG A 37 29.57 -6.89 5.81
N GLY A 38 29.95 -8.09 5.39
CA GLY A 38 30.58 -9.10 6.24
C GLY A 38 29.71 -9.58 7.40
N ARG A 39 28.39 -9.31 7.36
CA ARG A 39 27.47 -9.71 8.44
C ARG A 39 26.97 -11.11 8.21
N GLU A 40 26.88 -11.89 9.28
CA GLU A 40 26.17 -13.16 9.25
C GLU A 40 24.70 -12.94 8.92
N ILE A 41 24.22 -13.66 7.92
CA ILE A 41 22.82 -13.71 7.53
C ILE A 41 22.40 -15.18 7.47
N PRO A 42 21.13 -15.52 7.76
CA PRO A 42 20.68 -16.91 7.69
C PRO A 42 20.91 -17.49 6.30
N GLU A 43 21.37 -18.72 6.19
CA GLU A 43 21.50 -19.41 4.90
C GLU A 43 20.14 -19.46 4.18
N LYS A 44 20.16 -19.27 2.86
CA LYS A 44 18.99 -19.47 2.01
C LYS A 44 19.40 -20.02 0.67
N THR A 45 18.95 -21.23 0.39
CA THR A 45 19.28 -21.97 -0.82
C THR A 45 18.00 -22.55 -1.42
N TRP A 46 17.92 -22.52 -2.75
CA TRP A 46 16.81 -23.11 -3.47
C TRP A 46 17.14 -24.56 -3.81
N PHE A 47 16.16 -25.45 -3.68
CA PHE A 47 16.29 -26.83 -4.13
C PHE A 47 14.95 -27.35 -4.64
N VAL A 48 15.00 -28.44 -5.42
CA VAL A 48 13.82 -29.27 -5.70
C VAL A 48 13.46 -30.04 -4.44
N LEU A 49 12.21 -29.94 -4.01
CA LEU A 49 11.67 -30.77 -2.95
C LEU A 49 11.29 -32.14 -3.51
N ASN A 50 12.10 -33.14 -3.25
CA ASN A 50 11.95 -34.49 -3.76
C ASN A 50 12.04 -35.54 -2.63
N THR A 51 11.33 -35.31 -1.54
CA THR A 51 11.41 -36.14 -0.32
C THR A 51 10.99 -37.60 -0.54
N LEU A 52 10.18 -37.88 -1.57
CA LEU A 52 9.79 -39.25 -1.94
C LEU A 52 10.93 -40.01 -2.63
N THR A 53 11.70 -39.35 -3.50
CA THR A 53 12.75 -39.99 -4.30
C THR A 53 13.77 -38.97 -4.78
N THR A 54 15.03 -39.13 -4.41
CA THR A 54 16.11 -38.17 -4.71
C THR A 54 16.42 -37.97 -6.20
N LYS A 55 15.99 -38.91 -7.06
CA LYS A 55 16.17 -38.85 -8.52
C LYS A 55 14.99 -38.21 -9.27
N GLN A 56 13.80 -38.21 -8.67
CA GLN A 56 12.61 -37.63 -9.29
C GLN A 56 12.62 -36.11 -9.11
N ILE A 57 12.32 -35.39 -10.17
CA ILE A 57 12.34 -33.91 -10.21
C ILE A 57 10.98 -33.36 -10.62
N ILE A 58 10.29 -34.05 -11.54
CA ILE A 58 8.97 -33.69 -12.04
C ILE A 58 7.94 -34.57 -11.32
N PHE A 59 6.90 -33.93 -10.79
CA PHE A 59 5.86 -34.55 -9.99
C PHE A 59 4.47 -34.11 -10.43
N SER A 60 3.51 -35.02 -10.34
CA SER A 60 2.09 -34.72 -10.41
C SER A 60 1.61 -33.90 -9.20
N GLU A 61 0.45 -33.27 -9.32
CA GLU A 61 -0.17 -32.57 -8.19
C GLU A 61 -0.41 -33.50 -7.00
N SER A 62 -0.84 -34.74 -7.25
CA SER A 62 -1.06 -35.75 -6.20
C SER A 62 0.22 -36.12 -5.46
N GLU A 63 1.34 -36.33 -6.16
CA GLU A 63 2.63 -36.66 -5.53
C GLU A 63 3.15 -35.50 -4.68
N ILE A 64 2.98 -34.25 -5.15
CA ILE A 64 3.35 -33.06 -4.37
C ILE A 64 2.50 -32.95 -3.10
N MET A 65 1.20 -33.22 -3.20
CA MET A 65 0.32 -33.20 -2.04
C MET A 65 0.64 -34.34 -1.06
N GLN A 66 1.06 -35.51 -1.57
CA GLN A 66 1.57 -36.60 -0.74
C GLN A 66 2.85 -36.19 -0.02
N MET A 67 3.81 -35.56 -0.70
CA MET A 67 5.01 -34.99 -0.05
C MET A 67 4.64 -34.00 1.06
N ALA A 68 3.72 -33.08 0.78
CA ALA A 68 3.27 -32.10 1.76
C ALA A 68 2.61 -32.78 2.98
N SER A 69 1.88 -33.86 2.78
CA SER A 69 1.26 -34.64 3.86
C SER A 69 2.31 -35.35 4.72
N HIS A 70 3.39 -35.89 4.13
CA HIS A 70 4.47 -36.51 4.91
C HIS A 70 5.21 -35.48 5.77
N LEU A 71 5.37 -34.26 5.27
CA LEU A 71 5.97 -33.16 6.03
C LEU A 71 5.13 -32.67 7.22
N GLU A 72 3.85 -33.06 7.33
CA GLU A 72 3.02 -32.69 8.49
C GLU A 72 3.56 -33.30 9.79
N GLU A 73 4.14 -34.49 9.74
CA GLU A 73 4.79 -35.11 10.90
C GLU A 73 5.93 -34.22 11.42
N ASP A 74 6.79 -33.73 10.53
CA ASP A 74 7.86 -32.80 10.90
C ASP A 74 7.32 -31.44 11.40
N VAL A 75 6.18 -30.98 10.89
CA VAL A 75 5.50 -29.79 11.41
C VAL A 75 5.03 -30.00 12.84
N GLU A 76 4.42 -31.16 13.14
CA GLU A 76 3.95 -31.51 14.48
C GLU A 76 5.09 -31.61 15.50
N HIS A 77 6.25 -32.12 15.08
CA HIS A 77 7.46 -32.18 15.89
C HIS A 77 8.19 -30.82 16.02
N GLY A 78 7.75 -29.78 15.30
CA GLY A 78 8.40 -28.47 15.32
C GLY A 78 9.73 -28.42 14.55
N ASN A 79 9.93 -29.32 13.58
CA ASN A 79 11.14 -29.38 12.76
C ASN A 79 11.08 -28.46 11.53
N ILE A 80 9.91 -27.90 11.20
CA ILE A 80 9.74 -27.03 10.02
C ILE A 80 9.14 -25.68 10.41
N ALA A 81 9.84 -24.61 10.03
CA ALA A 81 9.42 -23.24 10.27
C ALA A 81 9.24 -22.42 8.99
N LYS A 82 8.38 -21.40 9.05
CA LYS A 82 8.17 -20.39 7.98
C LYS A 82 9.22 -19.28 8.03
N THR A 83 9.63 -18.96 9.25
CA THR A 83 10.71 -18.02 9.56
C THR A 83 11.43 -18.53 10.79
N ARG A 84 12.52 -17.86 11.18
CA ARG A 84 13.35 -18.28 12.32
C ARG A 84 12.59 -18.47 13.63
N TYR A 85 11.47 -17.79 13.86
CA TYR A 85 10.74 -17.91 15.13
C TYR A 85 9.25 -18.19 14.93
N THR A 86 8.87 -18.63 13.74
CA THR A 86 7.46 -18.88 13.41
C THR A 86 7.32 -20.19 12.68
N PHE A 87 6.76 -21.17 13.38
CA PHE A 87 6.57 -22.52 12.88
C PHE A 87 5.30 -22.64 12.04
N PHE A 88 5.26 -23.66 11.18
CA PHE A 88 4.01 -24.07 10.55
C PHE A 88 3.07 -24.63 11.63
N LYS A 89 1.77 -24.45 11.43
CA LYS A 89 0.73 -25.12 12.22
C LYS A 89 0.27 -26.40 11.49
N PRO A 90 -0.31 -27.39 12.19
CA PRO A 90 -0.86 -28.57 11.54
C PRO A 90 -1.83 -28.20 10.40
N GLY A 91 -1.63 -28.82 9.23
CA GLY A 91 -2.37 -28.57 8.00
C GLY A 91 -2.02 -27.28 7.26
N GLU A 92 -1.14 -26.44 7.82
CA GLU A 92 -0.71 -25.20 7.18
C GLU A 92 0.24 -25.47 6.02
N ILE A 93 1.17 -26.43 6.16
CA ILE A 93 2.14 -26.75 5.11
C ILE A 93 1.42 -27.37 3.89
N THR A 94 0.46 -28.26 4.10
CA THR A 94 -0.38 -28.80 3.02
C THR A 94 -1.12 -27.70 2.25
N LYS A 95 -1.74 -26.74 2.95
CA LYS A 95 -2.39 -25.57 2.33
C LYS A 95 -1.39 -24.67 1.61
N TRP A 96 -0.19 -24.54 2.16
CA TRP A 96 0.91 -23.79 1.58
C TRP A 96 1.29 -24.39 0.22
N PHE A 97 1.58 -25.69 0.14
CA PHE A 97 1.85 -26.38 -1.13
C PHE A 97 0.71 -26.26 -2.14
N LYS A 98 -0.54 -26.55 -1.74
CA LYS A 98 -1.72 -26.40 -2.60
C LYS A 98 -1.86 -25.01 -3.22
N SER A 99 -1.66 -23.97 -2.41
CA SER A 99 -1.67 -22.57 -2.89
C SER A 99 -0.50 -22.28 -3.84
N GLY A 100 0.65 -22.93 -3.64
CA GLY A 100 1.80 -22.84 -4.53
C GLY A 100 1.52 -23.42 -5.91
N ILE A 101 0.97 -24.64 -5.97
CA ILE A 101 0.58 -25.31 -7.24
C ILE A 101 -0.42 -24.46 -8.02
N LYS A 102 -1.43 -23.89 -7.34
CA LYS A 102 -2.40 -22.98 -7.97
C LYS A 102 -1.76 -21.76 -8.63
N ASN A 103 -0.61 -21.31 -8.13
CA ASN A 103 0.14 -20.17 -8.65
C ASN A 103 1.40 -20.60 -9.44
N ALA A 104 1.48 -21.87 -9.85
CA ALA A 104 2.57 -22.38 -10.68
C ALA A 104 2.67 -21.59 -11.99
N ARG A 105 3.89 -21.44 -12.47
CA ARG A 105 4.24 -20.67 -13.66
C ARG A 105 5.24 -21.44 -14.49
N THR A 106 5.32 -21.10 -15.76
CA THR A 106 6.35 -21.63 -16.65
C THR A 106 7.73 -21.05 -16.32
N LEU A 107 8.80 -21.67 -16.80
CA LEU A 107 10.16 -21.17 -16.56
C LEU A 107 10.39 -19.80 -17.22
N GLU A 108 9.89 -19.62 -18.44
CA GLU A 108 9.99 -18.39 -19.22
C GLU A 108 9.40 -17.21 -18.43
N GLU A 109 8.27 -17.42 -17.75
CA GLU A 109 7.67 -16.40 -16.90
C GLU A 109 8.57 -16.03 -15.72
N TYR A 110 9.18 -17.01 -15.04
CA TYR A 110 10.09 -16.72 -13.94
C TYR A 110 11.36 -15.99 -14.40
N ILE A 111 11.88 -16.34 -15.58
CA ILE A 111 13.03 -15.69 -16.19
C ILE A 111 12.67 -14.26 -16.64
N SER A 112 11.47 -14.04 -17.17
CA SER A 112 10.99 -12.70 -17.52
C SER A 112 10.94 -11.73 -16.33
N TRP A 113 10.86 -12.26 -15.10
CA TRP A 113 10.91 -11.48 -13.86
C TRP A 113 12.34 -11.19 -13.40
N GLY A 114 13.34 -11.67 -14.17
CA GLY A 114 14.77 -11.49 -13.93
C GLY A 114 15.37 -12.53 -12.98
N ASN A 115 14.78 -13.71 -12.85
CA ASN A 115 15.35 -14.83 -12.09
C ASN A 115 16.17 -15.75 -13.00
N THR A 116 17.12 -16.47 -12.42
CA THR A 116 18.02 -17.38 -13.12
C THR A 116 17.89 -18.77 -12.52
N LEU A 117 17.60 -19.77 -13.37
CA LEU A 117 17.54 -21.16 -12.97
C LEU A 117 18.80 -21.87 -13.45
N THR A 118 19.47 -22.56 -12.53
CA THR A 118 20.70 -23.30 -12.81
C THR A 118 20.45 -24.78 -12.65
N LEU A 119 20.71 -25.52 -13.72
CA LEU A 119 20.72 -26.98 -13.77
C LEU A 119 22.17 -27.45 -13.64
N GLU A 120 22.51 -28.02 -12.51
CA GLU A 120 23.84 -28.55 -12.22
C GLU A 120 23.84 -30.07 -12.40
N VAL A 121 24.74 -30.57 -13.23
CA VAL A 121 24.90 -31.99 -13.54
C VAL A 121 26.34 -32.41 -13.31
N TYR A 122 26.53 -33.62 -12.78
CA TYR A 122 27.85 -34.23 -12.62
C TYR A 122 28.05 -35.29 -13.69
N ILE A 123 29.08 -35.14 -14.53
CA ILE A 123 29.45 -36.09 -15.58
C ILE A 123 30.92 -36.45 -15.35
N GLU A 124 31.24 -37.73 -15.15
CA GLU A 124 32.62 -38.18 -14.89
C GLU A 124 33.32 -37.36 -13.78
N GLU A 125 32.61 -37.11 -12.67
CA GLU A 125 33.05 -36.29 -11.53
C GLU A 125 33.28 -34.79 -11.83
N LYS A 126 33.03 -34.35 -13.07
CA LYS A 126 33.08 -32.93 -13.44
C LYS A 126 31.70 -32.30 -13.33
N ARG A 127 31.68 -31.11 -12.75
CA ARG A 127 30.48 -30.29 -12.64
C ARG A 127 30.24 -29.51 -13.94
N HIS A 128 29.04 -29.66 -14.50
CA HIS A 128 28.53 -28.90 -15.64
C HIS A 128 27.33 -28.07 -15.19
N LEU A 129 27.30 -26.79 -15.59
CA LEU A 129 26.21 -25.86 -15.29
C LEU A 129 25.50 -25.49 -16.59
N LEU A 130 24.19 -25.67 -16.59
CA LEU A 130 23.31 -25.31 -17.69
C LEU A 130 22.28 -24.28 -17.21
N TYR A 131 21.86 -23.42 -18.12
CA TYR A 131 21.01 -22.27 -17.82
C TYR A 131 19.78 -22.28 -18.74
N PRO A 132 18.88 -23.27 -18.59
CA PRO A 132 17.73 -23.38 -19.46
C PRO A 132 16.86 -22.13 -19.36
N THR A 133 16.45 -21.63 -20.52
CA THR A 133 15.66 -20.40 -20.64
C THR A 133 14.18 -20.66 -20.90
N THR A 134 13.86 -21.87 -21.37
CA THR A 134 12.50 -22.31 -21.67
C THR A 134 12.15 -23.58 -20.90
N THR A 135 10.87 -23.79 -20.67
CA THR A 135 10.35 -24.97 -19.99
C THR A 135 10.60 -26.23 -20.82
N GLU A 136 10.54 -26.12 -22.15
CA GLU A 136 10.84 -27.21 -23.09
C GLU A 136 12.32 -27.59 -23.05
N GLU A 137 13.22 -26.61 -23.09
CA GLU A 137 14.67 -26.83 -22.94
C GLU A 137 14.97 -27.49 -21.59
N LEU A 138 14.42 -26.96 -20.49
CA LEU A 138 14.58 -27.55 -19.16
C LEU A 138 14.12 -29.02 -19.12
N LEU A 139 12.96 -29.32 -19.70
CA LEU A 139 12.42 -30.68 -19.75
C LEU A 139 13.36 -31.62 -20.52
N ASN A 140 13.81 -31.21 -21.70
CA ASN A 140 14.70 -32.01 -22.55
C ASN A 140 16.02 -32.33 -21.83
N GLU A 141 16.63 -31.35 -21.18
CA GLU A 141 17.87 -31.54 -20.41
C GLU A 141 17.65 -32.49 -19.22
N ILE A 142 16.57 -32.28 -18.45
CA ILE A 142 16.24 -33.18 -17.33
C ILE A 142 16.08 -34.62 -17.81
N LEU A 143 15.28 -34.85 -18.87
CA LEU A 143 15.05 -36.20 -19.39
C LEU A 143 16.33 -36.84 -19.91
N MET A 144 17.17 -36.08 -20.64
CA MET A 144 18.45 -36.56 -21.15
C MET A 144 19.36 -37.08 -20.03
N TYR A 145 19.55 -36.28 -18.98
CA TYR A 145 20.45 -36.63 -17.88
C TYR A 145 19.87 -37.67 -16.93
N GLN A 146 18.54 -37.73 -16.76
CA GLN A 146 17.89 -38.80 -16.01
C GLN A 146 18.03 -40.15 -16.73
N LEU A 147 17.89 -40.20 -18.06
CA LEU A 147 18.13 -41.41 -18.85
C LEU A 147 19.58 -41.89 -18.74
N ALA A 148 20.54 -40.97 -18.67
CA ALA A 148 21.94 -41.26 -18.40
C ALA A 148 22.24 -41.59 -16.92
N ASN A 149 21.22 -41.64 -16.06
CA ASN A 149 21.32 -41.90 -14.63
C ASN A 149 22.30 -40.96 -13.89
N GLN A 150 22.42 -39.72 -14.39
CA GLN A 150 23.27 -38.69 -13.79
C GLN A 150 22.54 -38.02 -12.62
N LYS A 151 23.32 -37.55 -11.63
CA LYS A 151 22.79 -36.73 -10.56
C LYS A 151 22.59 -35.31 -11.07
N ILE A 152 21.38 -34.80 -10.86
CA ILE A 152 20.94 -33.48 -11.28
C ILE A 152 20.54 -32.69 -10.04
N ASN A 153 21.06 -31.47 -9.91
CA ASN A 153 20.57 -30.48 -8.96
C ASN A 153 19.96 -29.32 -9.74
N LEU A 154 18.89 -28.76 -9.22
CA LEU A 154 18.21 -27.61 -9.83
C LEU A 154 17.92 -26.58 -8.74
N TYR A 155 18.31 -25.34 -8.97
CA TYR A 155 18.17 -24.25 -8.01
C TYR A 155 18.08 -22.89 -8.70
N PHE A 156 17.36 -21.95 -8.09
CA PHE A 156 17.43 -20.54 -8.50
C PHE A 156 18.65 -19.89 -7.85
N GLU A 157 19.39 -19.07 -8.60
CA GLU A 157 20.58 -18.39 -8.08
C GLU A 157 20.22 -17.26 -7.10
N GLU A 158 19.04 -16.65 -7.25
CA GLU A 158 18.66 -15.51 -6.45
C GLU A 158 18.21 -15.89 -5.02
N ARG A 159 18.98 -15.41 -4.03
CA ARG A 159 18.57 -15.40 -2.63
C ARG A 159 17.23 -14.70 -2.41
N GLN A 160 16.95 -13.62 -3.14
CA GLN A 160 15.68 -12.90 -3.09
C GLN A 160 14.97 -13.09 -4.43
N PHE A 161 14.02 -14.01 -4.47
CA PHE A 161 13.28 -14.33 -5.68
C PHE A 161 12.47 -13.12 -6.16
N LYS A 162 12.66 -12.73 -7.42
CA LYS A 162 12.02 -11.57 -8.03
C LYS A 162 10.62 -11.95 -8.49
N VAL A 163 9.63 -11.17 -8.05
CA VAL A 163 8.22 -11.31 -8.44
C VAL A 163 7.75 -9.93 -8.92
N PRO A 164 6.99 -9.83 -10.02
CA PRO A 164 6.48 -8.55 -10.49
C PRO A 164 5.63 -7.91 -9.40
N ARG A 165 5.89 -6.62 -9.16
CA ARG A 165 5.06 -5.86 -8.23
C ARG A 165 3.66 -5.79 -8.81
N ARG A 166 2.68 -6.37 -8.10
CA ARG A 166 1.28 -6.06 -8.38
C ARG A 166 1.12 -4.55 -8.23
N PRO A 167 0.62 -3.83 -9.24
CA PRO A 167 0.32 -2.43 -9.06
C PRO A 167 -0.68 -2.34 -7.93
N GLN A 168 -0.25 -1.77 -6.81
CA GLN A 168 -1.14 -1.52 -5.70
C GLN A 168 -2.15 -0.51 -6.26
N LYS A 169 -3.41 -0.94 -6.45
CA LYS A 169 -4.51 0.01 -6.62
C LYS A 169 -4.48 0.85 -5.34
N LYS A 170 -3.82 2.00 -5.39
CA LYS A 170 -4.06 3.06 -4.45
C LYS A 170 -5.49 3.48 -4.76
N GLU A 171 -6.45 2.86 -4.10
CA GLU A 171 -7.76 3.47 -3.96
C GLU A 171 -7.51 4.80 -3.26
N HIS A 172 -7.31 5.84 -4.06
CA HIS A 172 -7.64 7.18 -3.63
C HIS A 172 -9.14 7.14 -3.39
N LYS A 173 -9.55 6.79 -2.16
CA LYS A 173 -10.89 7.14 -1.68
C LYS A 173 -11.00 8.63 -1.91
N SER A 174 -11.71 9.04 -2.95
CA SER A 174 -11.87 10.46 -3.24
C SER A 174 -12.44 11.09 -1.98
N SER A 175 -12.08 12.34 -1.71
CA SER A 175 -12.65 13.08 -0.57
C SER A 175 -14.18 13.21 -0.61
N GLU A 176 -14.83 12.64 -1.64
CA GLU A 176 -16.25 12.71 -1.92
C GLU A 176 -17.08 11.67 -1.13
N GLU A 177 -16.48 10.58 -0.65
CA GLU A 177 -17.22 9.50 0.05
C GLU A 177 -17.46 9.74 1.55
N PHE A 178 -16.76 10.69 2.17
CA PHE A 178 -16.75 10.82 3.63
C PHE A 178 -16.82 12.30 4.06
N PRO A 179 -18.02 12.90 4.06
CA PRO A 179 -18.16 14.34 4.26
C PRO A 179 -18.21 14.73 5.74
N TYR A 180 -18.14 13.79 6.70
CA TYR A 180 -18.21 14.12 8.12
C TYR A 180 -16.84 13.99 8.78
N VAL A 181 -16.47 14.96 9.61
CA VAL A 181 -15.28 14.91 10.48
C VAL A 181 -15.67 15.25 11.91
N ILE A 182 -14.72 15.12 12.84
CA ILE A 182 -14.89 15.52 14.23
C ILE A 182 -14.02 16.75 14.50
N GLU A 183 -14.64 17.82 14.97
CA GLU A 183 -13.95 18.99 15.48
C GLU A 183 -13.69 18.83 16.98
N THR A 184 -12.48 19.20 17.39
CA THR A 184 -11.93 19.16 18.74
C THR A 184 -11.54 20.57 19.18
N ASN A 185 -11.09 20.72 20.42
CA ASN A 185 -10.56 21.98 20.93
C ASN A 185 -9.28 22.47 20.22
N GLU A 186 -8.55 21.58 19.55
CA GLU A 186 -7.28 21.90 18.86
C GLU A 186 -7.41 21.87 17.32
N GLY A 187 -8.64 21.87 16.78
CA GLY A 187 -8.92 21.74 15.35
C GLY A 187 -9.64 20.43 15.02
N TYR A 188 -9.42 19.85 13.85
CA TYR A 188 -10.10 18.63 13.41
C TYR A 188 -9.33 17.36 13.80
N LEU A 189 -10.02 16.32 14.25
CA LEU A 189 -9.41 15.06 14.64
C LEU A 189 -8.69 14.40 13.46
N TYR A 190 -7.38 14.23 13.51
CA TYR A 190 -6.59 13.47 12.51
C TYR A 190 -6.48 11.99 12.90
N LYS A 191 -5.98 11.72 14.12
CA LYS A 191 -5.83 10.35 14.64
C LYS A 191 -5.85 10.29 16.15
N MET A 192 -6.20 9.12 16.68
CA MET A 192 -6.14 8.81 18.11
C MET A 192 -4.91 7.94 18.41
N GLY A 193 -4.01 8.44 19.25
CA GLY A 193 -2.95 7.63 19.85
C GLY A 193 -3.37 7.07 21.22
N LYS A 194 -2.59 6.13 21.76
CA LYS A 194 -2.85 5.54 23.09
C LYS A 194 -2.93 6.59 24.22
N ARG A 195 -2.16 7.68 24.12
CA ARG A 195 -2.06 8.73 25.16
C ARG A 195 -2.40 10.14 24.69
N ARG A 196 -2.39 10.40 23.36
CA ARG A 196 -2.56 11.75 22.78
C ARG A 196 -3.56 11.75 21.64
N ILE A 197 -4.33 12.83 21.55
CA ILE A 197 -5.18 13.15 20.40
C ILE A 197 -4.34 13.97 19.42
N TYR A 198 -4.38 13.61 18.15
CA TYR A 198 -3.72 14.39 17.10
C TYR A 198 -4.80 15.12 16.30
N SER A 199 -4.65 16.44 16.23
CA SER A 199 -5.54 17.32 15.49
C SER A 199 -4.81 17.97 14.31
N THR A 200 -5.57 18.36 13.30
CA THR A 200 -5.13 19.12 12.13
C THR A 200 -5.99 20.36 12.00
N TYR A 201 -5.39 21.44 11.48
CA TYR A 201 -6.14 22.64 11.13
C TYR A 201 -6.95 22.46 9.85
N TYR A 202 -6.59 21.47 9.02
CA TYR A 202 -7.19 21.26 7.71
C TYR A 202 -8.25 20.14 7.73
N PRO A 203 -9.52 20.47 7.45
CA PRO A 203 -10.60 19.49 7.34
C PRO A 203 -10.31 18.36 6.34
N SER A 204 -9.55 18.64 5.27
CA SER A 204 -9.17 17.67 4.23
C SER A 204 -8.35 16.50 4.74
N ASP A 205 -7.56 16.74 5.78
CA ASP A 205 -6.60 15.79 6.34
C ASP A 205 -7.15 15.12 7.59
N ALA A 206 -8.29 15.60 8.09
CA ALA A 206 -8.97 15.04 9.23
C ALA A 206 -9.48 13.63 8.95
N ARG A 207 -9.73 12.89 10.04
CA ARG A 207 -10.41 11.61 10.02
C ARG A 207 -11.83 11.79 9.51
N LYS A 208 -12.15 11.10 8.43
CA LYS A 208 -13.42 11.22 7.72
C LYS A 208 -14.36 10.06 8.05
N PHE A 209 -15.65 10.36 8.05
CA PHE A 209 -16.74 9.44 8.33
C PHE A 209 -17.78 9.54 7.23
N LYS A 210 -18.44 8.42 6.93
CA LYS A 210 -19.39 8.34 5.81
C LYS A 210 -20.71 9.00 6.18
N THR A 211 -21.09 8.90 7.46
CA THR A 211 -22.34 9.43 8.00
C THR A 211 -22.12 10.15 9.32
N ALA A 212 -22.99 11.11 9.64
CA ALA A 212 -22.99 11.78 10.94
C ALA A 212 -23.17 10.79 12.11
N LYS A 213 -23.96 9.72 11.91
CA LYS A 213 -24.22 8.68 12.90
C LYS A 213 -22.94 7.91 13.25
N GLU A 214 -22.13 7.58 12.26
CA GLU A 214 -20.83 6.93 12.45
C GLU A 214 -19.86 7.82 13.26
N ALA A 215 -19.80 9.11 12.92
CA ALA A 215 -19.00 10.08 13.64
C ALA A 215 -19.47 10.26 15.10
N LYS A 216 -20.79 10.32 15.34
CA LYS A 216 -21.36 10.39 16.71
C LYS A 216 -20.99 9.16 17.54
N LYS A 217 -21.17 7.96 16.99
CA LYS A 217 -20.79 6.70 17.66
C LYS A 217 -19.28 6.67 17.98
N TYR A 218 -18.46 7.28 17.13
CA TYR A 218 -17.04 7.43 17.40
C TYR A 218 -16.76 8.36 18.60
N ILE A 219 -17.45 9.49 18.68
CA ILE A 219 -17.38 10.41 19.84
C ILE A 219 -17.86 9.71 21.12
N GLU A 220 -18.96 8.97 21.09
CA GLU A 220 -19.44 8.23 22.27
C GLU A 220 -18.41 7.22 22.78
N LYS A 221 -17.71 6.55 21.86
CA LYS A 221 -16.74 5.50 22.21
C LYS A 221 -15.39 6.04 22.68
N TYR A 222 -14.95 7.17 22.12
CA TYR A 222 -13.56 7.65 22.27
C TYR A 222 -13.44 9.12 22.69
N GLY A 223 -14.55 9.85 22.73
CA GLY A 223 -14.60 11.26 23.09
C GLY A 223 -14.10 11.46 24.51
N LYS A 224 -13.09 12.33 24.65
CA LYS A 224 -12.49 12.63 25.95
C LYS A 224 -13.05 13.91 26.58
N THR A 225 -13.77 14.74 25.80
CA THR A 225 -14.27 16.04 26.24
C THR A 225 -15.65 16.35 25.66
N ASN A 226 -16.43 17.15 26.39
CA ASN A 226 -17.78 17.59 25.96
C ASN A 226 -17.78 18.60 24.81
N LYS A 227 -16.60 18.96 24.26
CA LYS A 227 -16.47 19.96 23.19
C LYS A 227 -16.33 19.35 21.79
N TRP A 228 -16.35 18.01 21.68
CA TRP A 228 -16.23 17.36 20.38
C TRP A 228 -17.55 17.40 19.65
N ARG A 229 -17.53 17.84 18.39
CA ARG A 229 -18.74 17.91 17.55
C ARG A 229 -18.49 17.36 16.16
N VAL A 230 -19.53 16.78 15.59
CA VAL A 230 -19.51 16.30 14.21
C VAL A 230 -19.72 17.49 13.29
N VAL A 231 -18.81 17.67 12.33
CA VAL A 231 -18.87 18.73 11.32
C VAL A 231 -19.03 18.10 9.95
N TYR A 232 -19.98 18.61 9.17
CA TYR A 232 -20.15 18.26 7.77
C TYR A 232 -19.30 19.19 6.90
N ILE A 233 -18.40 18.61 6.11
CA ILE A 233 -17.59 19.27 5.10
C ILE A 233 -18.13 18.84 3.73
N PRO A 234 -18.74 19.76 2.97
CA PRO A 234 -19.21 19.43 1.63
C PRO A 234 -18.02 19.04 0.74
N PRO A 235 -18.16 18.01 -0.10
CA PRO A 235 -17.12 17.63 -1.04
C PRO A 235 -16.90 18.72 -2.10
N LYS A 236 -15.68 18.82 -2.65
CA LYS A 236 -15.29 19.88 -3.62
C LYS A 236 -16.26 20.00 -4.80
N THR A 237 -16.77 18.88 -5.30
CA THR A 237 -17.78 18.81 -6.37
C THR A 237 -19.10 19.46 -5.96
N ARG A 238 -19.56 19.25 -4.72
CA ARG A 238 -20.78 19.88 -4.20
C ARG A 238 -20.55 21.32 -3.73
N GLN A 239 -19.32 21.69 -3.38
CA GLN A 239 -18.93 23.10 -3.26
C GLN A 239 -19.05 23.79 -4.61
N LEU A 240 -18.57 23.17 -5.70
CA LEU A 240 -18.75 23.68 -7.08
C LEU A 240 -20.23 23.72 -7.52
N THR A 241 -21.04 22.71 -7.20
CA THR A 241 -22.49 22.72 -7.51
C THR A 241 -23.28 23.69 -6.63
N ILE A 242 -22.84 23.94 -5.39
CA ILE A 242 -23.36 25.03 -4.55
C ILE A 242 -22.85 26.36 -5.11
N LEU A 243 -21.61 26.48 -5.60
CA LEU A 243 -21.08 27.71 -6.21
C LEU A 243 -21.79 28.09 -7.52
N GLU A 244 -22.17 27.10 -8.34
CA GLU A 244 -22.94 27.32 -9.57
C GLU A 244 -24.43 27.61 -9.30
N ASN A 245 -25.00 27.10 -8.19
CA ASN A 245 -26.43 27.26 -7.88
C ASN A 245 -26.76 28.16 -6.67
N SER A 246 -25.78 28.62 -5.91
CA SER A 246 -25.94 29.62 -4.85
C SER A 246 -25.40 30.95 -5.34
N LEU A 247 -26.25 31.70 -6.03
CA LEU A 247 -26.65 33.07 -5.65
C LEU A 247 -25.74 33.78 -4.61
N ILE A 248 -24.45 33.94 -4.86
CA ILE A 248 -23.60 34.92 -4.15
C ILE A 248 -23.18 35.91 -5.21
N ASN A 249 -24.02 36.92 -5.39
CA ASN A 249 -23.68 38.05 -6.22
C ASN A 249 -22.62 38.87 -5.46
N PRO A 250 -21.42 39.12 -6.02
CA PRO A 250 -20.41 39.97 -5.39
C PRO A 250 -20.95 41.36 -5.00
N LEU A 251 -22.06 41.78 -5.63
CA LEU A 251 -22.78 43.01 -5.36
C LEU A 251 -23.65 42.98 -4.08
N GLU A 252 -23.88 41.83 -3.46
CA GLU A 252 -24.67 41.73 -2.21
C GLU A 252 -23.85 42.02 -0.95
N TYR A 253 -22.52 41.94 -1.02
CA TYR A 253 -21.67 42.32 0.11
C TYR A 253 -21.76 43.82 0.34
N LYS A 254 -22.07 44.20 1.58
CA LYS A 254 -22.05 45.61 1.96
C LYS A 254 -20.63 46.16 1.83
N ILE A 255 -20.49 47.25 1.08
CA ILE A 255 -19.25 47.99 0.96
C ILE A 255 -19.40 49.29 1.75
N ASP A 256 -18.52 49.49 2.73
CA ASP A 256 -18.41 50.78 3.42
C ASP A 256 -17.27 51.58 2.75
N VAL A 257 -17.55 52.81 2.35
CA VAL A 257 -16.57 53.72 1.73
C VAL A 257 -16.33 54.92 2.65
N ILE A 258 -15.06 55.16 2.97
CA ILE A 258 -14.60 56.29 3.79
C ILE A 258 -13.85 57.27 2.89
N LYS A 259 -14.28 58.53 2.91
CA LYS A 259 -13.56 59.63 2.24
C LYS A 259 -12.45 60.15 3.16
N LEU A 260 -11.23 60.23 2.64
CA LEU A 260 -10.08 60.90 3.25
C LEU A 260 -9.83 62.25 2.57
N SER A 261 -8.78 62.97 2.99
CA SER A 261 -8.44 64.29 2.45
C SER A 261 -8.17 64.29 0.94
N THR A 262 -7.61 63.20 0.40
CA THR A 262 -7.21 63.10 -1.02
C THR A 262 -7.57 61.78 -1.70
N GLU A 263 -8.13 60.81 -0.98
CA GLU A 263 -8.42 59.46 -1.49
C GLU A 263 -9.70 58.90 -0.83
N TYR A 264 -10.23 57.81 -1.38
CA TYR A 264 -11.33 57.03 -0.84
C TYR A 264 -10.84 55.62 -0.49
N ILE A 265 -11.23 55.11 0.67
CA ILE A 265 -10.97 53.73 1.08
C ILE A 265 -12.29 52.99 1.11
N ALA A 266 -12.39 51.87 0.41
CA ALA A 266 -13.55 51.00 0.40
C ALA A 266 -13.18 49.66 1.04
N TYR A 267 -13.98 49.17 1.98
CA TYR A 267 -13.76 47.88 2.62
C TYR A 267 -15.07 47.12 2.80
N VAL A 268 -14.95 45.80 2.94
CA VAL A 268 -16.07 44.88 3.06
C VAL A 268 -16.09 44.31 4.47
N PRO A 269 -17.02 44.74 5.34
CA PRO A 269 -17.04 44.33 6.75
C PRO A 269 -17.14 42.82 6.96
N ASP A 270 -17.80 42.11 6.04
CA ASP A 270 -18.02 40.67 6.11
C ASP A 270 -16.84 39.85 5.58
N LEU A 271 -15.93 40.46 4.81
CA LEU A 271 -14.76 39.80 4.23
C LEU A 271 -13.48 40.36 4.88
N PRO A 272 -12.91 39.66 5.88
CA PRO A 272 -11.80 40.21 6.66
C PRO A 272 -10.60 40.49 5.76
N SER A 273 -9.99 41.66 5.97
CA SER A 273 -8.86 42.16 5.18
C SER A 273 -9.16 42.44 3.69
N CYS A 274 -10.43 42.40 3.27
CA CYS A 274 -10.84 42.82 1.93
C CYS A 274 -11.10 44.33 1.91
N MET A 275 -10.08 45.10 1.49
CA MET A 275 -10.14 46.54 1.33
C MET A 275 -9.39 46.97 0.09
N SER A 276 -9.78 48.11 -0.46
CA SER A 276 -9.09 48.77 -1.55
C SER A 276 -9.20 50.28 -1.42
N LYS A 277 -8.46 51.00 -2.28
CA LYS A 277 -8.48 52.46 -2.33
C LYS A 277 -8.61 52.97 -3.76
N GLY A 278 -9.02 54.23 -3.90
CA GLY A 278 -9.11 54.94 -5.18
C GLY A 278 -9.00 56.44 -4.96
N THR A 279 -8.59 57.16 -6.00
CA THR A 279 -8.55 58.63 -5.98
C THR A 279 -9.95 59.24 -6.10
N THR A 280 -10.89 58.49 -6.67
CA THR A 280 -12.31 58.82 -6.72
C THR A 280 -13.16 57.77 -6.01
N TYR A 281 -14.41 58.12 -5.68
CA TYR A 281 -15.38 57.21 -5.08
C TYR A 281 -15.65 55.99 -5.98
N GLU A 282 -15.84 56.25 -7.28
CA GLU A 282 -16.12 55.21 -8.29
C GLU A 282 -14.94 54.25 -8.44
N GLU A 283 -13.71 54.80 -8.50
CA GLU A 283 -12.49 53.99 -8.58
C GLU A 283 -12.31 53.10 -7.35
N ALA A 284 -12.55 53.63 -6.14
CA ALA A 284 -12.47 52.85 -4.91
C ALA A 284 -13.50 51.71 -4.88
N LEU A 285 -14.70 51.95 -5.43
CA LEU A 285 -15.80 50.99 -5.50
C LEU A 285 -15.50 49.87 -6.52
N GLU A 286 -15.00 50.20 -7.71
CA GLU A 286 -14.57 49.21 -8.69
C GLU A 286 -13.39 48.37 -8.16
N ASN A 287 -12.41 49.02 -7.54
CA ASN A 287 -11.23 48.35 -7.01
C ASN A 287 -11.59 47.38 -5.87
N VAL A 288 -12.54 47.73 -5.00
CA VAL A 288 -12.97 46.81 -3.94
C VAL A 288 -13.83 45.66 -4.49
N GLN A 289 -14.63 45.88 -5.54
CA GLN A 289 -15.36 44.78 -6.20
C GLN A 289 -14.41 43.74 -6.80
N ASN A 290 -13.31 44.19 -7.41
CA ASN A 290 -12.25 43.29 -7.88
C ASN A 290 -11.52 42.61 -6.71
N ALA A 291 -11.31 43.31 -5.59
CA ALA A 291 -10.75 42.73 -4.38
C ALA A 291 -11.65 41.63 -3.79
N ILE A 292 -12.98 41.79 -3.80
CA ILE A 292 -13.96 40.78 -3.38
C ILE A 292 -13.78 39.49 -4.20
N LYS A 293 -13.74 39.60 -5.53
CA LYS A 293 -13.55 38.44 -6.43
C LYS A 293 -12.26 37.70 -6.10
N ARG A 294 -11.14 38.42 -6.01
CA ARG A 294 -9.82 37.84 -5.69
C ARG A 294 -9.77 37.24 -4.28
N TRP A 295 -10.46 37.84 -3.33
CA TRP A 295 -10.54 37.34 -1.96
C TRP A 295 -11.26 35.99 -1.95
N ILE A 296 -12.41 35.90 -2.65
CA ILE A 296 -13.20 34.68 -2.80
C ILE A 296 -12.36 33.59 -3.49
N GLU A 297 -11.73 33.90 -4.62
CA GLU A 297 -10.84 32.97 -5.34
C GLU A 297 -9.73 32.40 -4.44
N LYS A 298 -9.02 33.27 -3.70
CA LYS A 298 -7.96 32.81 -2.77
C LYS A 298 -8.51 32.02 -1.59
N ALA A 299 -9.71 32.35 -1.10
CA ALA A 299 -10.36 31.58 -0.05
C ALA A 299 -10.71 30.18 -0.56
N LEU A 300 -11.16 30.05 -1.82
CA LEU A 300 -11.45 28.78 -2.48
C LEU A 300 -10.19 27.95 -2.69
N GLU A 301 -9.11 28.53 -3.24
CA GLU A 301 -7.82 27.84 -3.43
C GLU A 301 -7.30 27.24 -2.12
N LYS A 302 -7.49 27.96 -1.02
CA LYS A 302 -7.03 27.57 0.32
C LYS A 302 -8.05 26.75 1.11
N GLY A 303 -9.23 26.46 0.53
CA GLY A 303 -10.31 25.72 1.18
C GLY A 303 -10.85 26.38 2.45
N LYS A 304 -10.79 27.71 2.54
CA LYS A 304 -11.33 28.50 3.67
C LYS A 304 -12.84 28.72 3.49
N PRO A 305 -13.64 28.75 4.57
CA PRO A 305 -15.04 29.11 4.49
C PRO A 305 -15.21 30.57 4.04
N ILE A 306 -16.16 30.82 3.15
CA ILE A 306 -16.52 32.17 2.68
C ILE A 306 -17.73 32.66 3.49
N PRO A 307 -17.63 33.79 4.21
CA PRO A 307 -18.76 34.40 4.91
C PRO A 307 -19.86 34.82 3.93
N LEU A 308 -21.13 34.57 4.25
CA LEU A 308 -22.27 35.08 3.46
C LEU A 308 -22.48 36.59 3.70
N PRO A 309 -23.01 37.36 2.73
CA PRO A 309 -23.35 38.76 2.92
C PRO A 309 -24.25 38.97 4.15
N GLY A 310 -23.92 39.96 5.00
CA GLY A 310 -24.67 40.27 6.23
C GLY A 310 -24.39 39.33 7.41
N GLN A 311 -23.62 38.24 7.21
CA GLN A 311 -23.14 37.40 8.31
C GLN A 311 -21.74 37.84 8.74
N ARG A 312 -21.71 38.85 9.61
CA ARG A 312 -20.48 39.33 10.25
C ARG A 312 -19.93 38.22 11.17
N GLN A 313 -18.98 37.44 10.69
CA GLN A 313 -18.33 36.39 11.49
C GLN A 313 -17.00 36.86 12.09
N TRP A 314 -16.98 37.96 12.87
CA TRP A 314 -15.83 38.20 13.76
C TRP A 314 -16.22 38.94 15.04
N ASN A 315 -16.02 38.26 16.18
CA ASN A 315 -15.84 38.86 17.50
C ASN A 315 -14.33 39.02 17.71
N TYR A 316 -13.83 40.24 17.84
CA TYR A 316 -12.51 40.44 18.47
C TYR A 316 -12.67 40.19 19.96
N ARG A 317 -12.30 38.99 20.44
CA ARG A 317 -11.84 38.74 21.82
C ARG A 317 -10.86 37.59 21.84
#